data_AF-A0A351FMB0-F1
#
_entry.id   AF-A0A351FMB0-F1
#
_cell.length_a   1.000
_cell.length_b   1.000
_cell.length_c   1.000
_cell.angle_alpha   90.00
_cell.angle_beta   90.00
_cell.angle_gamma   90.00
#
_symmetry.space_group_name_H-M   'P 1'
#
loop_
_entity.id
_entity.type
_entity.pdbx_description
1 polymer ?
#
loop_
_entity_poly.entity_id
_entity_poly.type
_entity_poly.pdbx_seq_one_letter_code
_entity_poly.pdbx_strand_id
1 'polypeptide(L)' 'AKDGEWNHFRIVAKGPHIQTWINGKQVSDLTDEAIYKTHPKGFIGLQVHGIRAGTGPFDVAWRNIRIKEL' A
#
# COMPACT_ATOMS: atom_id res chain seq x y z
N ALA A 1 -8.66 7.60 7.56
CA ALA A 1 -8.80 6.16 7.84
C ALA A 1 -10.07 5.97 8.65
N LYS A 2 -10.54 4.73 8.79
CA LYS A 2 -11.56 4.36 9.75
C LYS A 2 -10.91 3.52 10.84
N ASP A 3 -10.88 4.04 12.05
CA ASP A 3 -10.21 3.40 13.18
C ASP A 3 -11.07 2.24 13.70
N GLY A 4 -10.44 1.10 13.99
CA GLY A 4 -11.14 -0.13 14.39
C GLY A 4 -11.91 -0.83 13.27
N GLU A 5 -11.98 -0.25 12.06
CA GLU A 5 -12.66 -0.81 10.90
C GLU A 5 -11.71 -1.20 9.77
N TRP A 6 -12.21 -2.02 8.85
CA TRP A 6 -11.49 -2.34 7.63
C TRP A 6 -11.40 -1.14 6.70
N ASN A 7 -10.18 -0.81 6.28
CA ASN A 7 -9.92 0.18 5.26
C ASN A 7 -9.72 -0.51 3.90
N HIS A 8 -10.40 -0.03 2.87
CA HIS A 8 -10.25 -0.53 1.51
C HIS A 8 -9.16 0.24 0.78
N PHE A 9 -8.11 -0.47 0.38
CA PHE A 9 -7.01 0.09 -0.40
C PHE A 9 -7.21 -0.25 -1.88
N ARG A 10 -6.99 0.74 -2.74
CA ARG A 10 -6.78 0.54 -4.18
C ARG A 10 -5.47 1.20 -4.55
N ILE A 11 -4.64 0.48 -5.28
CA ILE A 11 -3.35 0.98 -5.80
C ILE A 11 -3.35 0.69 -7.29
N VAL A 12 -3.01 1.68 -8.10
CA VAL A 12 -2.82 1.56 -9.55
C VAL A 12 -1.40 1.99 -9.85
N ALA A 13 -0.57 1.06 -10.30
CA ALA A 13 0.80 1.31 -10.76
C ALA A 13 0.86 1.12 -12.27
N LYS A 14 0.95 2.22 -13.03
CA LYS A 14 0.98 2.22 -14.50
C LYS A 14 2.25 2.93 -14.98
N GLY A 15 3.26 2.15 -15.34
CA GLY A 15 4.57 2.69 -15.69
C GLY A 15 5.17 3.47 -14.51
N PRO A 16 5.66 4.71 -14.72
CA PRO A 16 6.21 5.53 -13.63
C PRO A 16 5.16 6.16 -12.72
N HIS A 17 3.87 5.97 -13.00
CA HIS A 17 2.77 6.63 -12.30
C HIS A 17 2.08 5.67 -11.31
N ILE A 18 2.06 6.04 -10.03
CA ILE A 18 1.45 5.27 -8.95
C ILE A 18 0.42 6.13 -8.24
N GLN A 19 -0.80 5.62 -8.16
CA GLN A 19 -1.91 6.28 -7.47
C GLN A 19 -2.46 5.36 -6.38
N THR A 20 -2.80 5.95 -5.23
CA THR A 20 -3.31 5.22 -4.06
C THR A 20 -4.59 5.86 -3.56
N TRP A 21 -5.59 5.01 -3.28
CA TRP A 21 -6.85 5.39 -2.66
C TRP A 21 -7.07 4.60 -1.38
N ILE A 22 -7.64 5.29 -0.39
CA ILE A 22 -8.13 4.68 0.85
C ILE A 22 -9.61 5.01 0.96
N ASN A 23 -10.46 3.98 1.05
CA ASN A 23 -11.91 4.10 1.12
C ASN A 23 -12.49 4.97 -0.02
N GLY A 24 -11.95 4.81 -1.25
CA GLY A 24 -12.38 5.54 -2.44
C GLY A 24 -11.84 6.98 -2.57
N LYS A 25 -11.24 7.54 -1.51
CA LYS A 25 -10.61 8.86 -1.57
C LYS A 25 -9.15 8.71 -2.01
N GLN A 26 -8.73 9.48 -3.01
CA GLN A 26 -7.34 9.50 -3.43
C GLN A 26 -6.49 10.15 -2.33
N VAL A 27 -5.42 9.45 -1.93
CA VAL A 27 -4.49 9.92 -0.89
C VAL A 27 -3.09 10.17 -1.42
N SER A 28 -2.77 9.64 -2.61
CA SER A 28 -1.48 9.88 -3.27
C SER A 28 -1.61 9.80 -4.80
N ASP A 29 -0.81 10.62 -5.47
CA ASP A 29 -0.62 10.67 -6.92
C ASP A 29 0.85 10.99 -7.18
N LEU A 30 1.63 9.99 -7.60
CA LEU A 30 3.08 10.08 -7.72
C LEU A 30 3.53 9.64 -9.11
N THR A 31 4.41 10.43 -9.74
CA THR A 31 5.14 10.04 -10.94
C THR A 31 6.63 10.10 -10.69
N ASP A 32 7.35 8.99 -10.90
CA ASP A 32 8.82 8.91 -10.79
C ASP A 32 9.42 8.10 -11.94
N GLU A 33 9.94 8.82 -12.95
CA GLU A 33 10.56 8.19 -14.12
C GLU A 33 11.93 7.58 -13.83
N ALA A 34 12.71 8.18 -12.93
CA ALA A 34 14.08 7.76 -12.67
C ALA A 34 14.09 6.40 -11.95
N ILE A 35 13.21 6.25 -10.95
CA ILE A 35 13.03 4.97 -10.25
C ILE A 35 12.44 3.94 -11.19
N TYR A 36 11.43 4.27 -12.01
CA TYR A 36 10.84 3.30 -12.94
C TYR A 36 11.87 2.74 -13.94
N LYS A 37 12.79 3.56 -14.45
CA LYS A 37 13.86 3.11 -15.36
C LYS A 37 14.76 2.04 -14.74
N THR A 38 14.99 2.09 -13.43
CA THR A 38 15.90 1.17 -12.72
C THR A 38 15.16 0.04 -12.02
N HIS A 39 13.91 0.24 -11.61
CA HIS A 39 13.10 -0.68 -10.82
C HIS A 39 11.65 -0.79 -11.35
N PRO A 40 11.44 -1.24 -12.60
CA PRO A 40 10.11 -1.29 -13.21
C PRO A 40 9.22 -2.41 -12.67
N LYS A 41 9.79 -3.38 -11.95
CA LYS A 41 9.10 -4.55 -11.39
C LYS A 41 9.71 -4.97 -10.06
N GLY A 42 8.89 -5.60 -9.22
CA GLY A 42 9.28 -6.09 -7.90
C GLY A 42 8.20 -6.98 -7.31
N PHE A 43 8.22 -7.11 -5.99
CA PHE A 43 7.25 -7.90 -5.22
C PHE A 43 6.33 -7.00 -4.38
N ILE A 44 5.17 -7.53 -4.00
CA ILE A 44 4.27 -6.89 -3.03
C ILE A 44 4.61 -7.42 -1.63
N GLY A 45 4.89 -6.51 -0.70
CA GLY A 45 5.17 -6.84 0.70
C GLY A 45 4.12 -6.27 1.64
N LEU A 46 3.74 -7.05 2.66
CA LEU A 46 2.91 -6.61 3.77
C LEU A 46 3.81 -6.43 4.99
N GLN A 47 3.97 -5.20 5.46
CA GLN A 47 4.86 -4.88 6.56
C GLN A 47 4.12 -4.94 7.90
N VAL A 48 4.70 -5.65 8.87
CA VAL A 48 4.41 -5.50 10.30
C VAL A 48 5.57 -4.72 10.92
N HIS A 49 5.29 -3.54 11.47
CA HIS A 49 6.34 -2.73 12.08
C HIS A 49 6.71 -3.28 13.47
N GLY A 50 8.01 -3.32 13.78
CA GLY A 50 8.49 -3.69 15.10
C GLY A 50 8.06 -2.66 16.15
N ILE A 51 7.67 -3.13 17.34
CA ILE A 51 7.22 -2.27 18.44
C ILE A 51 8.24 -2.30 19.57
N ARG A 52 8.29 -1.21 20.35
CA ARG A 52 9.17 -1.14 21.54
C ARG A 52 8.75 -2.19 22.55
N ALA A 53 9.71 -2.81 23.24
CA ALA A 53 9.44 -3.72 24.34
C ALA A 53 8.49 -3.07 25.38
N GLY A 54 7.44 -3.82 25.76
CA GLY A 54 6.41 -3.35 26.69
C GLY A 54 5.33 -2.43 26.10
N THR A 55 5.35 -2.17 24.79
CA THR A 55 4.24 -1.50 24.08
C THR A 55 3.41 -2.55 23.34
N GLY A 56 2.08 -2.52 23.43
CA GLY A 56 1.17 -3.48 22.80
C GLY A 56 0.32 -4.32 23.77
N PRO A 57 -0.36 -5.38 23.30
CA PRO A 57 -0.31 -5.90 21.93
C PRO A 57 -0.97 -4.95 20.91
N PHE A 58 -0.46 -4.96 19.69
CA PHE A 58 -1.10 -4.34 18.52
C PHE A 58 -1.23 -5.38 17.43
N ASP A 59 -2.36 -5.36 16.75
CA ASP A 59 -2.63 -6.28 15.65
C ASP A 59 -2.79 -5.51 14.34
N VAL A 60 -2.34 -6.13 13.26
CA VAL A 60 -2.60 -5.69 11.89
C VAL A 60 -3.04 -6.91 11.08
N ALA A 61 -4.07 -6.72 10.28
CA ALA A 61 -4.63 -7.79 9.47
C ALA A 61 -4.90 -7.29 8.05
N TRP A 62 -4.76 -8.19 7.09
CA TRP A 62 -5.07 -7.96 5.69
C TRP A 62 -6.03 -9.05 5.19
N ARG A 63 -6.97 -8.67 4.33
CA ARG A 63 -7.89 -9.59 3.68
C ARG A 63 -8.24 -9.13 2.28
N ASN A 64 -8.72 -10.05 1.44
CA ASN A 64 -9.17 -9.76 0.07
C ASN A 64 -8.10 -9.09 -0.81
N ILE A 65 -6.83 -9.48 -0.63
CA ILE A 65 -5.74 -8.99 -1.47
C ILE A 65 -5.87 -9.65 -2.84
N ARG A 66 -5.96 -8.82 -3.89
CA ARG A 66 -6.10 -9.26 -5.27
C ARG A 66 -5.21 -8.38 -6.15
N ILE A 67 -4.70 -8.97 -7.22
CA ILE A 67 -3.90 -8.27 -8.24
C ILE A 67 -4.49 -8.56 -9.61
N LYS A 68 -4.44 -7.55 -10.49
CA LYS A 68 -4.83 -7.66 -11.89
C LYS A 68 -3.84 -6.85 -12.72
N GLU A 69 -3.35 -7.43 -13.80
CA GLU A 69 -2.55 -6.71 -14.80
C GLU A 69 -3.42 -5.66 -15.52
N LEU A 70 -2.80 -4.53 -15.90
CA LEU A 70 -3.46 -3.37 -16.50
C LEU A 70 -3.42 -3.39 -18.03
#